data_AF-A0A7V2PDX6-F1
#
_entry.id   AF-A0A7V2PDX6-F1
#
_cell.length_a   1.000
_cell.length_b   1.000
_cell.length_c   1.000
_cell.angle_alpha   90.00
_cell.angle_beta   90.00
_cell.angle_gamma   90.00
#
_symmetry.space_group_name_H-M   'P 1'
#
loop_
_entity.id
_entity.type
_entity.pdbx_description
1 polymer ?
#
loop_
_entity_poly.entity_id
_entity_poly.type
_entity_poly.pdbx_seq_one_letter_code
_entity_poly.pdbx_strand_id
1 'polypeptide(L)'
;MISLARWRDTALAEKVCQGRSSKLPRRESFRAASREAKRSSIPQIIRFCGRTTSGNPYYTGDVEGRDFEEVEHTADSALRIRGANLEQLFCNAAVGMMQLAGIESLAGPTRKRRIELQASDSESLLVAWLEELLYVIEMEEVSFTKFDLTVEDNTSLTAKVQEAPIGNIKRHIKAVTYHDLKIAQVEGGLEVTVVFDV
;
A
#
# COMPACT_ATOMS: atom_id res chain seq x y z
N MET A 1 -5.20 -30.12 8.32
CA MET A 1 -5.11 -29.78 9.76
C MET A 1 -4.50 -28.41 9.86
N ILE A 2 -5.32 -27.39 10.12
CA ILE A 2 -4.91 -25.98 10.15
C ILE A 2 -4.24 -25.72 11.50
N SER A 3 -2.96 -25.31 11.47
CA SER A 3 -2.18 -25.01 12.66
C SER A 3 -2.47 -23.57 13.12
N LEU A 4 -3.01 -23.45 14.32
CA LEU A 4 -3.33 -22.19 15.01
C LEU A 4 -2.03 -21.46 15.42
N ALA A 5 -1.81 -20.26 14.88
CA ALA A 5 -0.79 -19.35 15.35
C ALA A 5 -1.14 -18.81 16.75
N ARG A 6 -0.26 -19.09 17.71
CA ARG A 6 -0.40 -18.82 19.13
C ARG A 6 0.20 -17.44 19.44
N TRP A 7 -0.66 -16.47 19.76
CA TRP A 7 -0.27 -15.15 20.24
C TRP A 7 0.26 -15.26 21.67
N ARG A 8 1.41 -14.64 21.95
CA ARG A 8 1.94 -14.45 23.30
C ARG A 8 2.10 -12.95 23.56
N ASP A 9 1.32 -12.51 24.56
CA ASP A 9 1.39 -11.21 25.20
C ASP A 9 2.81 -10.82 25.61
N THR A 10 3.16 -9.57 25.33
CA THR A 10 4.24 -8.85 26.01
C THR A 10 3.67 -7.59 26.62
N ALA A 11 3.00 -7.76 27.76
CA ALA A 11 2.77 -6.70 28.72
C ALA A 11 3.96 -6.64 29.69
N LEU A 12 4.72 -5.53 29.71
CA LEU A 12 5.39 -4.98 30.90
C LEU A 12 6.34 -3.84 30.50
N ALA A 13 5.90 -2.61 30.73
CA ALA A 13 6.72 -1.56 31.34
C ALA A 13 5.81 -0.36 31.64
N GLU A 14 5.52 -0.11 32.93
CA GLU A 14 5.61 1.25 33.49
C GLU A 14 5.39 1.19 35.00
N LYS A 15 6.43 1.59 35.75
CA LYS A 15 6.39 1.82 37.20
C LYS A 15 6.21 3.32 37.44
N VAL A 16 5.19 3.61 38.25
CA VAL A 16 5.21 4.53 39.41
C VAL A 16 5.65 5.99 39.17
N CYS A 17 4.69 6.90 39.27
CA CYS A 17 4.89 8.21 39.91
C CYS A 17 3.69 8.52 40.81
N GLN A 18 3.94 8.61 42.13
CA GLN A 18 3.00 9.10 43.12
C GLN A 18 2.99 10.65 43.13
N GLY A 19 1.83 11.23 43.47
CA GLY A 19 1.50 12.62 43.17
C GLY A 19 1.81 13.68 44.24
N ARG A 20 1.36 14.92 43.95
CA ARG A 20 0.49 15.75 44.81
C ARG A 20 0.20 17.12 44.17
N SER A 21 -1.08 17.49 44.30
CA SER A 21 -1.75 18.78 44.20
C SER A 21 -0.91 20.08 44.26
N SER A 22 -1.18 21.05 43.39
CA SER A 22 -2.02 22.21 43.73
C SER A 22 -1.81 23.41 42.78
N LYS A 23 -2.90 24.19 42.61
CA LYS A 23 -2.98 25.59 42.12
C LYS A 23 -3.11 25.83 40.61
N LEU A 24 -4.38 25.96 40.20
CA LEU A 24 -4.78 26.86 39.11
C LEU A 24 -4.59 28.33 39.55
N PRO A 25 -4.22 29.22 38.62
CA PRO A 25 -4.82 30.54 38.62
C PRO A 25 -5.41 30.96 37.27
N ARG A 26 -6.22 32.01 37.39
CA ARG A 26 -7.19 32.60 36.46
C ARG A 26 -6.62 33.17 35.17
N ARG A 27 -7.52 33.22 34.19
CA ARG A 27 -7.57 34.09 33.01
C ARG A 27 -7.15 35.54 33.31
N GLU A 28 -6.39 36.13 32.40
CA GLU A 28 -6.60 37.51 31.94
C GLU A 28 -5.91 37.77 30.59
N SER A 29 -6.75 38.03 29.58
CA SER A 29 -6.67 39.09 28.56
C SER A 29 -5.31 39.63 28.11
N PHE A 30 -4.92 39.36 26.86
CA PHE A 30 -4.23 40.37 26.04
C PHE A 30 -4.75 40.39 24.61
N ARG A 31 -5.17 41.59 24.19
CA ARG A 31 -5.69 41.94 22.87
C ARG A 31 -4.54 42.08 21.86
N ALA A 32 -4.86 41.67 20.63
CA ALA A 32 -4.57 42.30 19.34
C ALA A 32 -3.11 42.51 18.90
N ALA A 33 -2.74 41.80 17.81
CA ALA A 33 -2.09 42.42 16.67
C ALA A 33 -2.63 41.78 15.38
N SER A 34 -3.43 42.57 14.68
CA SER A 34 -4.00 42.31 13.37
C SER A 34 -2.96 42.57 12.28
N ARG A 35 -2.81 41.66 11.30
CA ARG A 35 -2.48 41.99 9.90
C ARG A 35 -3.13 40.98 8.95
N GLU A 36 -4.31 41.38 8.48
CA GLU A 36 -4.78 41.33 7.10
C GLU A 36 -3.86 40.66 6.06
N ALA A 37 -4.33 39.58 5.43
CA ALA A 37 -4.03 39.30 4.02
C ALA A 37 -5.29 38.75 3.34
N LYS A 38 -5.64 39.40 2.24
CA LYS A 38 -6.96 39.45 1.61
C LYS A 38 -7.29 38.19 0.79
N ARG A 39 -8.60 37.93 0.74
CA ARG A 39 -9.35 37.16 -0.27
C ARG A 39 -8.95 37.49 -1.72
N SER A 40 -9.26 36.54 -2.62
CA SER A 40 -9.30 36.59 -4.10
C SER A 40 -8.15 35.74 -4.69
N SER A 41 -8.33 34.76 -5.58
CA SER A 41 -9.42 34.38 -6.47
C SER A 41 -9.25 32.92 -6.86
N ILE A 42 -10.36 32.21 -7.09
CA ILE A 42 -10.38 30.97 -7.86
C ILE A 42 -10.42 31.36 -9.36
N PRO A 43 -9.54 30.77 -10.19
CA PRO A 43 -9.93 30.38 -11.55
C PRO A 43 -9.61 28.88 -11.76
N GLN A 44 -10.62 28.04 -11.98
CA GLN A 44 -11.14 27.61 -13.29
C GLN A 44 -10.15 26.78 -14.14
N ILE A 45 -10.50 25.49 -14.26
CA ILE A 45 -10.29 24.61 -15.42
C ILE A 45 -8.82 24.25 -15.72
N ILE A 46 -8.37 23.12 -15.18
CA ILE A 46 -7.25 22.39 -15.77
C ILE A 46 -7.79 21.64 -16.98
N ARG A 47 -7.55 22.20 -18.17
CA ARG A 47 -7.63 21.47 -19.44
C ARG A 47 -6.73 20.25 -19.35
N PHE A 48 -7.35 19.07 -19.38
CA PHE A 48 -6.67 17.79 -19.49
C PHE A 48 -5.99 17.73 -20.86
N CYS A 49 -4.66 17.85 -20.88
CA CYS A 49 -3.84 17.71 -22.07
C CYS A 49 -2.83 16.59 -21.82
N GLY A 50 -3.10 15.44 -22.45
CA GLY A 50 -2.16 14.40 -22.90
C GLY A 50 -0.99 13.99 -22.00
N ARG A 51 -0.98 12.68 -21.67
CA ARG A 51 0.05 11.90 -20.92
C ARG A 51 0.03 12.08 -19.41
N THR A 52 -0.77 11.27 -18.74
CA THR A 52 -0.67 11.03 -17.29
C THR A 52 0.49 10.08 -17.00
N THR A 53 1.69 10.62 -16.76
CA THR A 53 2.59 10.03 -15.75
C THR A 53 2.31 10.73 -14.42
N SER A 54 1.12 10.46 -13.85
CA SER A 54 0.81 10.88 -12.48
C SER A 54 1.50 9.92 -11.52
N GLY A 55 2.82 10.06 -11.40
CA GLY A 55 3.55 9.41 -10.31
C GLY A 55 3.06 9.98 -8.98
N ASN A 56 2.27 9.18 -8.24
CA ASN A 56 1.88 9.51 -6.88
C ASN A 56 3.16 9.71 -6.02
N PRO A 57 3.36 10.89 -5.38
CA PRO A 57 4.60 11.25 -4.68
C PRO A 57 4.86 10.46 -3.38
N TYR A 58 3.99 9.53 -2.98
CA TYR A 58 4.09 8.78 -1.73
C TYR A 58 4.83 7.43 -1.82
N TYR A 59 5.54 7.15 -2.92
CA TYR A 59 6.28 5.89 -3.14
C TYR A 59 7.75 6.16 -3.48
N THR A 60 8.63 6.12 -2.48
CA THR A 60 10.10 6.18 -2.67
C THR A 60 10.66 4.78 -2.89
N GLY A 61 10.39 4.24 -4.07
CA GLY A 61 11.24 3.28 -4.76
C GLY A 61 11.53 3.90 -6.12
N ASP A 62 12.80 3.95 -6.50
CA ASP A 62 13.31 4.61 -7.70
C ASP A 62 12.40 4.36 -8.92
N VAL A 63 12.18 5.39 -9.73
CA VAL A 63 11.28 5.35 -10.90
C VAL A 63 11.77 4.32 -11.94
N GLU A 64 13.00 3.83 -11.80
CA GLU A 64 13.56 2.71 -12.55
C GLU A 64 13.07 1.38 -11.96
N GLY A 65 11.99 0.86 -12.53
CA GLY A 65 11.58 -0.52 -12.23
C GLY A 65 10.10 -0.77 -12.05
N ARG A 66 9.24 0.25 -12.13
CA ARG A 66 7.79 0.05 -12.19
C ARG A 66 7.37 -0.26 -13.61
N ASP A 67 6.95 -1.49 -13.85
CA ASP A 67 6.50 -1.93 -15.16
C ASP A 67 5.21 -2.74 -14.99
N PHE A 68 4.09 -2.05 -15.16
CA PHE A 68 2.78 -2.67 -15.27
C PHE A 68 1.82 -1.77 -16.06
N GLU A 69 0.81 -2.38 -16.66
CA GLU A 69 -0.22 -1.72 -17.45
C GLU A 69 -1.58 -2.40 -17.21
N GLU A 70 -2.64 -1.61 -17.12
CA GLU A 70 -4.01 -2.14 -17.17
C GLU A 70 -4.30 -2.59 -18.60
N VAL A 71 -4.74 -3.84 -18.75
CA VAL A 71 -5.02 -4.44 -20.06
C VAL A 71 -6.51 -4.78 -20.17
N GLU A 72 -7.06 -4.63 -21.38
CA GLU A 72 -8.42 -5.10 -21.65
C GLU A 72 -8.48 -6.62 -21.46
N HIS A 73 -9.40 -7.05 -20.60
CA HIS A 73 -9.67 -8.46 -20.33
C HIS A 73 -11.18 -8.69 -20.33
N THR A 74 -11.60 -9.93 -20.50
CA THR A 74 -13.01 -10.34 -20.37
C THR A 74 -13.57 -10.24 -18.95
N ALA A 75 -12.71 -9.95 -17.97
CA ALA A 75 -13.05 -9.70 -16.57
C ALA A 75 -13.00 -8.21 -16.28
N ASP A 76 -13.56 -7.78 -15.16
CA ASP A 76 -13.76 -6.36 -14.86
C ASP A 76 -12.45 -5.54 -14.85
N SER A 77 -11.32 -6.13 -14.43
CA SER A 77 -10.00 -5.49 -14.49
C SER A 77 -8.83 -6.49 -14.52
N ALA A 78 -7.79 -6.21 -15.30
CA ALA A 78 -6.56 -7.00 -15.33
C ALA A 78 -5.31 -6.12 -15.45
N LEU A 79 -4.21 -6.57 -14.83
CA LEU A 79 -2.91 -5.92 -14.91
C LEU A 79 -1.89 -6.86 -15.54
N ARG A 80 -1.22 -6.40 -16.60
CA ARG A 80 0.03 -7.01 -17.06
C ARG A 80 1.18 -6.38 -16.31
N ILE A 81 2.00 -7.19 -15.65
CA ILE A 81 3.03 -6.77 -14.72
C ILE A 81 4.35 -7.41 -15.14
N ARG A 82 5.45 -6.65 -15.08
CA ARG A 82 6.80 -7.11 -15.41
C ARG A 82 7.77 -6.81 -14.28
N GLY A 83 8.89 -7.51 -14.25
CA GLY A 83 9.98 -7.27 -13.29
C GLY A 83 11.23 -8.06 -13.67
N ALA A 84 12.42 -7.61 -13.26
CA ALA A 84 13.67 -8.32 -13.57
C ALA A 84 13.78 -9.67 -12.83
N ASN A 85 13.13 -9.79 -11.67
CA ASN A 85 13.06 -10.98 -10.82
C ASN A 85 11.69 -11.04 -10.11
N LEU A 86 11.46 -12.10 -9.33
CA LEU A 86 10.20 -12.32 -8.61
C LEU A 86 9.93 -11.21 -7.59
N GLU A 87 10.94 -10.75 -6.86
CA GLU A 87 10.81 -9.68 -5.88
C GLU A 87 10.27 -8.40 -6.53
N GLN A 88 10.85 -8.01 -7.65
CA GLN A 88 10.42 -6.82 -8.39
C GLN A 88 9.04 -7.02 -9.03
N LEU A 89 8.76 -8.20 -9.58
CA LEU A 89 7.45 -8.54 -10.14
C LEU A 89 6.36 -8.41 -9.07
N PHE A 90 6.60 -8.92 -7.86
CA PHE A 90 5.64 -8.92 -6.75
C PHE A 90 5.47 -7.52 -6.16
N CYS A 91 6.55 -6.73 -6.07
CA CYS A 91 6.47 -5.32 -5.72
C CYS A 91 5.62 -4.54 -6.73
N ASN A 92 5.85 -4.76 -8.03
CA ASN A 92 5.10 -4.10 -9.09
C ASN A 92 3.64 -4.54 -9.10
N ALA A 93 3.35 -5.80 -8.82
CA ALA A 93 1.98 -6.30 -8.70
C ALA A 93 1.23 -5.62 -7.53
N ALA A 94 1.88 -5.48 -6.38
CA ALA A 94 1.31 -4.78 -5.22
C ALA A 94 1.02 -3.31 -5.52
N VAL A 95 1.98 -2.61 -6.15
CA VAL A 95 1.80 -1.21 -6.56
C VAL A 95 0.71 -1.08 -7.61
N GLY A 96 0.67 -1.98 -8.60
CA GLY A 96 -0.34 -2.02 -9.64
C GLY A 96 -1.74 -2.20 -9.07
N MET A 97 -1.92 -3.15 -8.15
CA MET A 97 -3.19 -3.38 -7.46
C MET A 97 -3.68 -2.13 -6.71
N MET A 98 -2.81 -1.46 -5.96
CA MET A 98 -3.17 -0.22 -5.26
C MET A 98 -3.52 0.92 -6.22
N GLN A 99 -2.84 1.01 -7.37
CA GLN A 99 -3.17 2.00 -8.41
C GLN A 99 -4.50 1.69 -9.10
N LEU A 100 -4.78 0.42 -9.39
CA LEU A 100 -6.05 -0.03 -9.95
C LEU A 100 -7.23 0.28 -9.03
N ALA A 101 -7.06 0.03 -7.73
CA ALA A 101 -8.02 0.43 -6.68
C ALA A 101 -8.13 1.96 -6.52
N GLY A 102 -7.18 2.73 -7.06
CA GLY A 102 -7.12 4.17 -6.96
C GLY A 102 -6.93 4.66 -5.52
N ILE A 103 -6.09 3.94 -4.75
CA ILE A 103 -5.83 4.23 -3.34
C ILE A 103 -5.00 5.52 -3.21
N GLU A 104 -5.50 6.44 -2.39
CA GLU A 104 -4.81 7.69 -2.04
C GLU A 104 -4.34 7.62 -0.59
N SER A 105 -3.03 7.59 -0.38
CA SER A 105 -2.42 7.61 0.95
C SER A 105 -2.44 9.02 1.55
N LEU A 106 -2.72 9.12 2.84
CA LEU A 106 -2.57 10.36 3.60
C LEU A 106 -1.17 10.48 4.19
N ALA A 107 -0.69 11.72 4.33
CA ALA A 107 0.43 12.00 5.20
C ALA A 107 0.03 11.71 6.66
N GLY A 108 0.75 10.82 7.33
CA GLY A 108 0.38 10.38 8.66
C GLY A 108 1.44 9.49 9.32
N PRO A 109 1.17 9.00 10.55
CA PRO A 109 2.09 8.10 11.23
C PRO A 109 2.25 6.81 10.41
N THR A 110 3.49 6.51 10.04
CA THR A 110 3.81 5.30 9.30
C THR A 110 4.06 4.15 10.26
N ARG A 111 3.54 2.95 9.95
CA ARG A 111 3.83 1.72 10.69
C ARG A 111 4.64 0.76 9.82
N LYS A 112 5.39 -0.14 10.45
CA LYS A 112 6.12 -1.20 9.76
C LYS A 112 5.47 -2.53 10.10
N ARG A 113 5.17 -3.34 9.09
CA ARG A 113 4.69 -4.71 9.24
C ARG A 113 5.66 -5.67 8.58
N ARG A 114 5.81 -6.85 9.19
CA ARG A 114 6.49 -7.99 8.59
C ARG A 114 5.43 -9.00 8.16
N ILE A 115 5.50 -9.44 6.91
CA ILE A 115 4.61 -10.43 6.32
C ILE A 115 5.48 -11.62 5.89
N GLU A 116 5.06 -12.83 6.24
CA GLU A 116 5.73 -14.07 5.86
C GLU A 116 4.70 -15.02 5.27
N LEU A 117 4.96 -15.49 4.05
CA LEU A 117 4.04 -16.34 3.29
C LEU A 117 4.77 -17.54 2.71
N GLN A 118 4.05 -18.64 2.56
CA GLN A 118 4.51 -19.85 1.87
C GLN A 118 3.41 -20.37 0.95
N ALA A 119 3.81 -20.86 -0.22
CA ALA A 119 2.92 -21.45 -1.21
C ALA A 119 3.60 -22.61 -1.96
N SER A 120 2.86 -23.33 -2.80
CA SER A 120 3.37 -24.47 -3.58
C SER A 120 4.28 -24.07 -4.74
N ASP A 121 4.12 -22.86 -5.26
CA ASP A 121 4.76 -22.34 -6.47
C ASP A 121 4.68 -20.81 -6.48
N SER A 122 5.40 -20.18 -7.43
CA SER A 122 5.52 -18.74 -7.55
C SER A 122 4.19 -18.03 -7.84
N GLU A 123 3.34 -18.63 -8.65
CA GLU A 123 2.03 -18.11 -9.02
C GLU A 123 1.10 -18.08 -7.80
N SER A 124 1.06 -19.18 -7.04
CA SER A 124 0.31 -19.26 -5.80
C SER A 124 0.87 -18.32 -4.74
N LEU A 125 2.19 -18.12 -4.69
CA LEU A 125 2.83 -17.16 -3.80
C LEU A 125 2.45 -15.72 -4.15
N LEU A 126 2.34 -15.40 -5.44
CA LEU A 126 1.90 -14.09 -5.92
C LEU A 126 0.46 -13.81 -5.51
N VAL A 127 -0.45 -14.78 -5.69
CA VAL A 127 -1.86 -14.61 -5.28
C VAL A 127 -1.95 -14.44 -3.77
N ALA A 128 -1.31 -15.31 -2.99
CA ALA A 128 -1.31 -15.20 -1.53
C ALA A 128 -0.76 -13.85 -1.06
N TRP A 129 0.28 -13.33 -1.73
CA TRP A 129 0.84 -12.02 -1.45
C TRP A 129 -0.17 -10.89 -1.68
N LEU A 130 -0.83 -10.87 -2.83
CA LEU A 130 -1.79 -9.82 -3.17
C LEU A 130 -3.06 -9.92 -2.32
N GLU A 131 -3.53 -11.12 -2.02
CA GLU A 131 -4.67 -11.35 -1.12
C GLU A 131 -4.38 -10.87 0.31
N GLU A 132 -3.19 -11.13 0.84
CA GLU A 132 -2.79 -10.65 2.17
C GLU A 132 -2.76 -9.12 2.23
N LEU A 133 -2.20 -8.47 1.19
CA LEU A 133 -2.22 -7.01 1.11
C LEU A 133 -3.64 -6.45 1.01
N LEU A 134 -4.49 -7.07 0.19
CA LEU A 134 -5.89 -6.69 0.03
C LEU A 134 -6.64 -6.80 1.37
N TYR A 135 -6.46 -7.92 2.08
CA TYR A 135 -7.03 -8.13 3.40
C TYR A 135 -6.61 -7.03 4.39
N VAL A 136 -5.33 -6.68 4.45
CA VAL A 136 -4.84 -5.62 5.35
C VAL A 136 -5.40 -4.24 4.95
N ILE A 137 -5.48 -3.94 3.65
CA ILE A 137 -6.09 -2.70 3.15
C ILE A 137 -7.54 -2.57 3.63
N GLU A 138 -8.33 -3.63 3.49
CA GLU A 138 -9.75 -3.62 3.84
C GLU A 138 -10.00 -3.61 5.35
N MET A 139 -9.24 -4.41 6.11
CA MET A 139 -9.48 -4.60 7.54
C MET A 139 -8.90 -3.48 8.39
N GLU A 140 -7.78 -2.89 7.97
CA GLU A 140 -7.05 -1.89 8.76
C GLU A 140 -7.08 -0.48 8.17
N GLU A 141 -7.70 -0.30 6.99
CA GLU A 141 -7.78 0.98 6.28
C GLU A 141 -6.41 1.65 6.06
N VAL A 142 -5.39 0.84 5.78
CA VAL A 142 -4.02 1.28 5.52
C VAL A 142 -3.58 0.94 4.09
N SER A 143 -2.78 1.82 3.53
CA SER A 143 -2.07 1.65 2.26
C SER A 143 -0.62 1.32 2.51
N PHE A 144 0.07 0.78 1.52
CA PHE A 144 1.49 0.51 1.59
C PHE A 144 2.27 1.55 0.79
N THR A 145 3.37 2.05 1.33
CA THR A 145 4.22 3.12 0.74
C THR A 145 5.62 2.63 0.39
N LYS A 146 6.09 1.56 1.05
CA LYS A 146 7.38 0.94 0.80
C LYS A 146 7.30 -0.57 0.97
N PHE A 147 8.03 -1.26 0.12
CA PHE A 147 8.17 -2.71 0.11
C PHE A 147 9.66 -3.07 0.15
N ASP A 148 10.01 -4.01 1.01
CA ASP A 148 11.33 -4.66 1.07
C ASP A 148 11.03 -6.17 1.11
N LEU A 149 11.11 -6.81 -0.07
CA LEU A 149 10.71 -8.20 -0.31
C LEU A 149 11.95 -9.08 -0.53
N THR A 150 11.87 -10.32 -0.04
CA THR A 150 12.80 -11.39 -0.36
C THR A 150 11.99 -12.63 -0.70
N VAL A 151 12.26 -13.24 -1.85
CA VAL A 151 11.63 -14.50 -2.27
C VAL A 151 12.68 -15.60 -2.24
N GLU A 152 12.41 -16.68 -1.51
CA GLU A 152 13.29 -17.83 -1.36
C GLU A 152 12.64 -19.06 -2.00
N ASP A 153 13.44 -19.81 -2.76
CA ASP A 153 13.05 -21.06 -3.42
C ASP A 153 11.76 -20.97 -4.26
N ASN A 154 11.40 -19.77 -4.73
CA ASN A 154 10.16 -19.45 -5.44
C ASN A 154 8.87 -19.81 -4.70
N THR A 155 8.94 -20.15 -3.42
CA THR A 155 7.83 -20.71 -2.63
C THR A 155 7.66 -20.06 -1.27
N SER A 156 8.64 -19.28 -0.83
CA SER A 156 8.61 -18.55 0.43
C SER A 156 8.85 -17.06 0.20
N LEU A 157 8.07 -16.21 0.86
CA LEU A 157 8.18 -14.76 0.78
C LEU A 157 8.30 -14.17 2.18
N THR A 158 9.29 -13.31 2.38
CA THR A 158 9.35 -12.42 3.54
C THR A 158 9.33 -10.98 3.07
N ALA A 159 8.41 -10.18 3.59
CA ALA A 159 8.29 -8.76 3.27
C ALA A 159 8.33 -7.90 4.53
N LYS A 160 9.04 -6.78 4.46
CA LYS A 160 8.87 -5.65 5.38
C LYS A 160 8.17 -4.54 4.62
N VAL A 161 6.97 -4.19 5.06
CA VAL A 161 6.15 -3.16 4.43
C VAL A 161 6.00 -1.95 5.33
N GLN A 162 5.91 -0.78 4.71
CA GLN A 162 5.60 0.47 5.40
C GLN A 162 4.17 0.90 5.09
N GLU A 163 3.35 1.02 6.12
CA GLU A 163 1.95 1.39 6.05
C GLU A 163 1.75 2.90 6.21
N ALA A 164 0.72 3.43 5.57
CA ALA A 164 0.21 4.79 5.76
C ALA A 164 -1.33 4.78 5.73
N PRO A 165 -2.00 5.67 6.49
CA PRO A 165 -3.46 5.74 6.48
C PRO A 165 -4.03 5.99 5.08
N ILE A 166 -5.14 5.34 4.74
CA ILE A 166 -5.88 5.61 3.50
C ILE A 166 -6.74 6.86 3.68
N GLY A 167 -6.73 7.72 2.67
CA GLY A 167 -7.66 8.85 2.57
C GLY A 167 -8.86 8.55 1.69
N ASN A 168 -8.66 7.76 0.63
CA ASN A 168 -9.70 7.39 -0.31
C ASN A 168 -9.37 6.09 -1.07
N ILE A 169 -10.40 5.34 -1.45
CA ILE A 169 -10.35 4.18 -2.36
C ILE A 169 -11.39 4.43 -3.46
N LYS A 170 -10.98 4.37 -4.73
CA LYS A 170 -11.87 4.66 -5.87
C LYS A 170 -12.60 3.43 -6.38
N ARG A 171 -11.94 2.28 -6.38
CA ARG A 171 -12.49 0.98 -6.78
C ARG A 171 -12.14 -0.03 -5.70
N HIS A 172 -13.14 -0.76 -5.22
CA HIS A 172 -12.90 -1.90 -4.34
C HIS A 172 -12.50 -3.08 -5.20
N ILE A 173 -11.44 -3.78 -4.80
CA ILE A 173 -11.05 -5.05 -5.43
C ILE A 173 -11.56 -6.12 -4.48
N LYS A 174 -12.42 -7.03 -4.94
CA LYS A 174 -13.00 -8.11 -4.13
C LYS A 174 -12.07 -9.30 -4.01
N ALA A 175 -11.35 -9.62 -5.08
CA ALA A 175 -10.48 -10.79 -5.12
C ALA A 175 -9.36 -10.68 -6.17
N VAL A 176 -8.28 -11.39 -5.88
CA VAL A 176 -7.20 -11.68 -6.83
C VAL A 176 -7.43 -13.09 -7.35
N THR A 177 -7.43 -13.29 -8.67
CA THR A 177 -7.83 -14.58 -9.24
C THR A 177 -6.64 -15.36 -9.81
N TYR A 178 -6.81 -16.68 -9.88
CA TYR A 178 -5.89 -17.60 -10.57
C TYR A 178 -6.17 -17.71 -12.08
N HIS A 179 -7.05 -16.87 -12.64
CA HIS A 179 -7.52 -17.01 -14.02
C HIS A 179 -6.39 -16.73 -15.01
N ASP A 180 -6.01 -17.75 -15.80
CA ASP A 180 -4.89 -17.72 -16.75
C ASP A 180 -3.58 -17.16 -16.17
N LEU A 181 -3.38 -17.35 -14.86
CA LEU A 181 -2.21 -16.86 -14.15
C LEU A 181 -0.98 -17.70 -14.51
N LYS A 182 0.02 -17.06 -15.12
CA LYS A 182 1.29 -17.70 -15.47
C LYS A 182 2.42 -16.69 -15.45
N ILE A 183 3.46 -16.97 -14.66
CA ILE A 183 4.68 -16.17 -14.68
C ILE A 183 5.56 -16.69 -15.82
N ALA A 184 5.78 -15.85 -16.83
CA ALA A 184 6.55 -16.18 -18.02
C ALA A 184 7.89 -15.45 -18.03
N GLN A 185 8.95 -16.14 -18.45
CA GLN A 185 10.21 -15.50 -18.78
C GLN A 185 10.07 -14.78 -20.12
N VAL A 186 10.42 -13.50 -20.16
CA VAL A 186 10.42 -12.65 -21.35
C VAL A 186 11.80 -12.02 -21.56
N GLU A 187 12.03 -11.41 -22.71
CA GLU A 187 13.24 -10.64 -22.94
C GLU A 187 13.31 -9.49 -21.93
N GLY A 188 14.31 -9.50 -21.04
CA GLY A 188 14.49 -8.49 -20.00
C GLY A 188 13.90 -8.83 -18.62
N GLY A 189 13.27 -9.99 -18.43
CA GLY A 189 12.82 -10.40 -17.09
C GLY A 189 11.66 -11.38 -17.07
N LEU A 190 10.73 -11.14 -16.16
CA LEU A 190 9.49 -11.89 -15.94
C LEU A 190 8.29 -11.03 -16.29
N GLU A 191 7.23 -11.66 -16.78
CA GLU A 191 5.93 -11.04 -17.03
C GLU A 191 4.81 -11.94 -16.51
N VAL A 192 3.74 -11.34 -15.98
CA VAL A 192 2.51 -12.01 -15.58
C VAL A 192 1.31 -11.13 -15.87
N THR A 193 0.17 -11.73 -16.21
CA THR A 193 -1.11 -11.01 -16.23
C THR A 193 -1.95 -11.50 -15.06
N VAL A 194 -2.36 -10.58 -14.19
CA VAL A 194 -3.20 -10.85 -13.01
C VAL A 194 -4.58 -10.28 -13.25
N VAL A 195 -5.61 -11.10 -13.04
CA VAL A 195 -7.01 -10.70 -13.18
C VAL A 195 -7.63 -10.47 -11.81
N PHE A 196 -8.37 -9.38 -11.67
CA PHE A 196 -9.02 -8.95 -10.43
C PHE A 196 -10.54 -8.94 -10.60
N ASP A 197 -11.26 -9.35 -9.54
CA ASP A 197 -12.70 -9.10 -9.37
C ASP A 197 -12.84 -7.75 -8.65
N VAL A 198 -13.56 -6.78 -9.23
CA VAL A 198 -13.76 -5.43 -8.67
C VAL A 198 -15.23 -5.14 -8.41
#